data_AF-A0A9E1H7T5-F1
#
_entry.id   AF-A0A9E1H7T5-F1
#
_cell.length_a   1.000
_cell.length_b   1.000
_cell.length_c   1.000
_cell.angle_alpha   90.00
_cell.angle_beta   90.00
_cell.angle_gamma   90.00
#
_symmetry.space_group_name_H-M   'P 1'
#
loop_
_entity.id
_entity.type
_entity.pdbx_description
1 polymer ?
#
loop_
_entity_poly.entity_id
_entity_poly.type
_entity_poly.pdbx_seq_one_letter_code
_entity_poly.pdbx_strand_id
1 'polypeptide(L)'
;MHRKNLAKRINTMLTILLLLLLIPLFLTIFCQKMQLEKLLGNVNRTAEKEEDADMLFCIVAKEISADAPEECIKAQCVIARTNLKAAEEMGTELPGSMTMGELQELWGDYFSEAEGKIKEAIQETDGETLQYRNHYIYAAYHAVSAGNTRNIEELYPDSDMPYLSGVA
;
A
#
# COMPACT_ATOMS: atom_id res chain seq x y z
N MET A 1 18.19 -45.82 -49.53
CA MET A 1 17.18 -45.76 -48.44
C MET A 1 17.77 -45.43 -47.06
N HIS A 2 19.02 -45.78 -46.77
CA HIS A 2 19.63 -45.68 -45.42
C HIS A 2 19.93 -44.24 -44.91
N ARG A 3 20.35 -43.30 -45.78
CA ARG A 3 20.69 -41.91 -45.39
C ARG A 3 19.51 -41.09 -44.86
N LYS A 4 18.29 -41.32 -45.37
CA LYS A 4 17.08 -40.59 -44.96
C LYS A 4 16.67 -40.91 -43.51
N ASN A 5 16.87 -42.15 -43.08
CA ASN A 5 16.59 -42.57 -41.70
C ASN A 5 17.63 -42.03 -40.71
N LEU A 6 18.89 -41.87 -41.14
CA LEU A 6 19.96 -41.28 -40.33
C LEU A 6 19.70 -39.79 -40.08
N ALA A 7 19.38 -39.02 -41.12
CA ALA A 7 19.05 -37.60 -41.00
C ALA A 7 17.82 -37.36 -40.10
N LYS A 8 16.80 -38.21 -40.21
CA LYS A 8 15.62 -38.16 -39.33
C LYS A 8 15.99 -38.40 -37.86
N ARG A 9 16.82 -39.40 -37.58
CA ARG A 9 17.31 -39.70 -36.22
C ARG A 9 18.17 -38.55 -35.66
N ILE A 10 19.02 -37.94 -36.47
CA ILE A 10 19.83 -36.78 -36.07
C ILE A 10 18.94 -35.59 -35.72
N ASN A 11 17.95 -35.26 -36.56
CA ASN A 11 17.02 -34.16 -36.27
C ASN A 11 16.22 -34.43 -34.99
N THR A 12 15.77 -35.67 -34.76
CA THR A 12 15.07 -36.04 -33.52
C THR A 12 15.96 -35.89 -32.28
N MET A 13 17.22 -36.30 -32.38
CA MET A 13 18.19 -36.11 -31.28
C MET A 13 18.48 -34.63 -31.03
N LEU A 14 18.61 -33.83 -32.10
CA LEU A 14 18.83 -32.39 -32.01
C LEU A 14 17.64 -31.67 -31.36
N THR A 15 16.40 -32.03 -31.72
CA THR A 15 15.21 -31.45 -31.09
C THR A 15 15.07 -31.82 -29.63
N ILE A 16 15.41 -33.06 -29.24
CA ILE A 16 15.41 -33.49 -27.84
C ILE A 16 16.47 -32.71 -27.04
N LEU A 17 17.66 -32.55 -27.59
CA LEU A 17 18.73 -31.76 -26.97
C LEU A 17 18.33 -30.28 -26.79
N LEU A 18 17.67 -29.70 -27.80
CA LEU A 18 17.19 -28.32 -27.75
C LEU A 18 16.10 -28.13 -26.68
N LEU A 19 15.17 -29.09 -26.57
CA LEU A 19 14.14 -29.11 -25.52
C LEU A 19 14.74 -29.25 -24.12
N LEU A 20 15.72 -30.14 -23.96
CA LEU A 20 16.42 -30.32 -22.68
C LEU A 20 17.19 -29.07 -22.24
N LEU A 21 17.60 -28.21 -23.17
CA LEU A 21 18.26 -26.94 -22.88
C LEU A 21 17.27 -25.79 -22.64
N LEU A 22 16.17 -25.74 -23.40
CA LEU A 22 15.17 -24.68 -23.30
C LEU A 22 14.23 -24.81 -22.10
N ILE A 23 13.85 -26.04 -21.70
CA ILE A 23 12.91 -26.24 -20.58
C ILE A 23 13.50 -25.73 -19.26
N PRO A 24 14.74 -26.07 -18.86
CA PRO A 24 15.33 -25.52 -17.64
C PRO A 24 15.49 -24.00 -17.71
N LEU A 25 15.87 -23.44 -18.87
CA LEU A 25 16.00 -22.00 -19.05
C LEU A 25 14.65 -21.28 -18.86
N PHE A 26 13.60 -21.82 -19.49
CA PHE A 26 12.23 -21.31 -19.34
C PHE A 26 11.77 -21.38 -17.88
N LEU A 27 11.99 -22.52 -17.20
CA LEU A 27 11.67 -22.67 -15.80
C LEU A 27 12.44 -21.68 -14.91
N THR A 28 13.73 -21.46 -15.17
CA THR A 28 14.51 -20.48 -14.40
C THR A 28 14.00 -19.05 -14.58
N ILE A 29 13.67 -18.64 -15.81
CA ILE A 29 13.11 -17.31 -16.11
C ILE A 29 11.72 -17.18 -15.47
N PHE A 30 10.89 -18.21 -15.56
CA PHE A 30 9.54 -18.22 -14.99
C PHE A 30 9.56 -18.17 -13.45
N CYS A 31 10.41 -18.97 -12.81
CA CYS A 31 10.58 -18.95 -11.35
C CYS A 31 11.13 -17.60 -10.84
N GLN A 32 12.10 -17.01 -11.56
CA GLN A 32 12.60 -15.67 -11.23
C GLN A 32 11.50 -14.61 -11.36
N LYS A 33 10.67 -14.67 -12.40
CA LYS A 33 9.52 -13.76 -12.57
C LYS A 33 8.52 -13.90 -11.42
N MET A 34 8.20 -15.13 -11.01
CA MET A 34 7.28 -15.39 -9.91
C MET A 34 7.82 -14.92 -8.54
N GLN A 35 9.14 -15.03 -8.32
CA GLN A 35 9.78 -14.46 -7.12
C GLN A 35 9.77 -12.93 -7.14
N LEU A 36 9.99 -12.32 -8.31
CA LEU A 36 9.92 -10.88 -8.47
C LEU A 36 8.50 -10.35 -8.25
N GLU A 37 7.47 -11.04 -8.75
CA GLU A 37 6.06 -10.69 -8.49
C GLU A 37 5.69 -10.82 -7.01
N LYS A 38 6.23 -11.80 -6.27
CA LYS A 38 6.04 -11.88 -4.80
C LYS A 38 6.74 -10.77 -4.03
N LEU A 39 7.87 -10.27 -4.53
CA LEU A 39 8.59 -9.13 -3.94
C LEU A 39 7.95 -7.79 -4.32
N LEU A 40 7.46 -7.66 -5.56
CA LEU A 40 6.77 -6.49 -6.09
C LEU A 40 5.29 -6.42 -5.69
N GLY A 41 4.69 -7.51 -5.21
CA GLY A 41 3.35 -7.51 -4.61
C GLY A 41 3.24 -6.55 -3.42
N ASN A 42 4.37 -6.27 -2.74
CA ASN A 42 4.49 -5.26 -1.69
C ASN A 42 4.75 -3.84 -2.25
N VAL A 43 5.05 -3.72 -3.54
CA VAL A 43 5.32 -2.46 -4.27
C VAL A 43 4.38 -2.36 -5.47
N ASN A 44 3.10 -2.69 -5.29
CA ASN A 44 2.08 -2.13 -6.17
C ASN A 44 1.95 -0.65 -5.80
N ARG A 45 2.91 0.15 -6.28
CA ARG A 45 2.71 1.58 -6.55
C ARG A 45 1.67 1.66 -7.66
N THR A 46 0.41 1.47 -7.29
CA THR A 46 -0.68 2.10 -8.03
C THR A 46 -0.52 3.58 -7.75
N ALA A 47 -0.09 4.34 -8.76
CA ALA A 47 -0.16 5.79 -8.71
C ALA A 47 -1.55 6.17 -8.22
N GLU A 48 -1.60 6.96 -7.15
CA GLU A 48 -2.85 7.42 -6.56
C GLU A 48 -3.64 8.16 -7.65
N LYS A 49 -4.89 7.73 -7.92
CA LYS A 49 -5.73 8.46 -8.88
C LYS A 49 -6.14 9.78 -8.25
N GLU A 50 -6.42 10.77 -9.08
CA GLU A 50 -6.87 12.09 -8.62
C GLU A 50 -8.11 12.01 -7.71
N GLU A 51 -9.04 11.10 -8.01
CA GLU A 51 -10.22 10.83 -7.17
C GLU A 51 -9.86 10.23 -5.79
N ASP A 52 -8.87 9.34 -5.74
CA ASP A 52 -8.38 8.75 -4.49
C ASP A 52 -7.67 9.81 -3.64
N ALA A 53 -6.90 10.70 -4.27
CA ALA A 53 -6.19 11.80 -3.61
C ALA A 53 -7.16 12.85 -3.04
N ASP A 54 -8.25 13.18 -3.74
CA ASP A 54 -9.28 14.09 -3.24
C ASP A 54 -10.05 13.48 -2.04
N MET A 55 -10.32 12.16 -2.09
CA MET A 55 -10.91 11.47 -0.95
C MET A 55 -9.96 11.46 0.25
N LEU A 56 -8.67 11.17 0.01
CA LEU A 56 -7.66 11.16 1.06
C LEU A 56 -7.49 12.54 1.69
N PHE A 57 -7.49 13.61 0.89
CA PHE A 57 -7.51 14.99 1.37
C PHE A 57 -8.68 15.24 2.34
N CYS A 58 -9.89 14.84 1.95
CA CYS A 58 -11.08 15.01 2.77
C CYS A 58 -11.06 14.22 4.10
N ILE A 59 -10.36 13.08 4.13
CA ILE A 59 -10.12 12.31 5.36
C ILE A 59 -9.09 13.02 6.24
N VAL A 60 -7.92 13.37 5.68
CA VAL A 60 -6.83 13.99 6.45
C VAL A 60 -7.26 15.35 7.03
N ALA A 61 -7.94 16.17 6.23
CA ALA A 61 -8.44 17.49 6.63
C ALA A 61 -9.38 17.45 7.84
N LYS A 62 -10.11 16.34 8.02
CA LYS A 62 -10.99 16.13 9.16
C LYS A 62 -10.23 15.73 10.44
N GLU A 63 -9.13 14.99 10.29
CA GLU A 63 -8.45 14.31 11.40
C GLU A 63 -7.28 15.10 12.00
N ILE A 64 -6.63 15.98 11.23
CA ILE A 64 -5.49 16.78 11.69
C ILE A 64 -5.63 18.24 11.29
N SER A 65 -5.18 19.14 12.18
CA SER A 65 -5.10 20.57 11.86
C SER A 65 -4.05 20.83 10.78
N ALA A 66 -4.36 21.71 9.82
CA ALA A 66 -3.40 22.17 8.81
C ALA A 66 -2.26 23.04 9.39
N ASP A 67 -2.36 23.43 10.68
CA ASP A 67 -1.28 24.10 11.42
C ASP A 67 -0.34 23.12 12.13
N ALA A 68 -0.61 21.80 12.07
CA ALA A 68 0.29 20.80 12.62
C ALA A 68 1.65 20.83 11.91
N PRO A 69 2.73 20.38 12.56
CA PRO A 69 4.03 20.23 11.90
C PRO A 69 3.91 19.39 10.63
N GLU A 70 4.66 19.77 9.61
CA GLU A 70 4.62 19.14 8.27
C GLU A 70 4.76 17.61 8.34
N GLU A 71 5.73 17.12 9.10
CA GLU A 71 5.94 15.68 9.29
C GLU A 71 4.78 14.98 10.02
N CYS A 72 4.02 15.70 10.86
CA CYS A 72 2.80 15.17 11.46
C CYS A 72 1.68 15.02 10.43
N ILE A 73 1.54 16.00 9.52
CA ILE A 73 0.56 15.92 8.42
C ILE A 73 0.92 14.75 7.50
N LYS A 74 2.20 14.59 7.12
CA LYS A 74 2.69 13.45 6.33
C LYS A 74 2.41 12.10 7.00
N ALA A 75 2.70 11.99 8.29
CA ALA A 75 2.38 10.79 9.06
C ALA A 75 0.86 10.50 9.03
N GLN A 76 0.03 11.52 9.17
CA GLN A 76 -1.42 11.38 9.07
C GLN A 76 -1.87 10.96 7.66
N CYS A 77 -1.24 11.47 6.59
CA CYS A 77 -1.51 11.01 5.22
C CYS A 77 -1.25 9.52 5.05
N VAL A 78 -0.11 9.02 5.55
CA VAL A 78 0.22 7.58 5.51
C VAL A 78 -0.77 6.75 6.33
N ILE A 79 -1.15 7.22 7.53
CA ILE A 79 -2.16 6.57 8.38
C ILE A 79 -3.51 6.50 7.68
N ALA A 80 -4.00 7.63 7.16
CA ALA A 80 -5.29 7.73 6.48
C ALA A 80 -5.34 6.85 5.23
N ARG A 81 -4.28 6.88 4.40
CA ARG A 81 -4.17 6.02 3.21
C ARG A 81 -4.15 4.54 3.57
N THR A 82 -3.42 4.18 4.62
CA THR A 82 -3.38 2.79 5.11
C THR A 82 -4.76 2.34 5.58
N ASN A 83 -5.45 3.14 6.39
CA ASN A 83 -6.77 2.79 6.91
C ASN A 83 -7.84 2.73 5.81
N LEU A 84 -7.76 3.60 4.79
CA LEU A 84 -8.63 3.54 3.61
C LEU A 84 -8.44 2.21 2.88
N LYS A 85 -7.20 1.85 2.53
CA LYS A 85 -6.92 0.58 1.85
C LYS A 85 -7.25 -0.65 2.69
N ALA A 86 -7.01 -0.60 4.00
CA ALA A 86 -7.40 -1.67 4.91
C ALA A 86 -8.91 -1.89 4.94
N ALA A 87 -9.70 -0.80 4.94
CA ALA A 87 -11.15 -0.88 4.89
C ALA A 87 -11.66 -1.43 3.55
N GLU A 88 -11.07 -1.02 2.43
CA GLU A 88 -11.37 -1.56 1.09
C GLU A 88 -11.04 -3.06 1.00
N GLU A 89 -9.86 -3.47 1.48
CA GLU A 89 -9.43 -4.87 1.46
C GLU A 89 -10.35 -5.77 2.30
N MET A 90 -10.78 -5.27 3.47
CA MET A 90 -11.65 -6.02 4.38
C MET A 90 -13.15 -5.88 4.06
N GLY A 91 -13.54 -4.97 3.17
CA GLY A 91 -14.93 -4.64 2.86
C GLY A 91 -15.69 -4.04 4.06
N THR A 92 -15.00 -3.26 4.90
CA THR A 92 -15.59 -2.58 6.06
C THR A 92 -15.97 -1.14 5.74
N GLU A 93 -16.53 -0.44 6.72
CA GLU A 93 -16.80 1.00 6.60
C GLU A 93 -15.50 1.78 6.34
N LEU A 94 -15.55 2.70 5.38
CA LEU A 94 -14.43 3.56 5.02
C LEU A 94 -14.19 4.63 6.11
N PRO A 95 -12.95 5.16 6.23
CA PRO A 95 -12.69 6.25 7.16
C PRO A 95 -13.61 7.44 6.89
N GLY A 96 -14.19 8.01 7.94
CA GLY A 96 -15.07 9.16 7.79
C GLY A 96 -14.31 10.37 7.26
N SER A 97 -14.92 11.10 6.33
CA SER A 97 -14.37 12.32 5.73
C SER A 97 -15.29 13.53 5.98
N MET A 98 -14.83 14.72 5.64
CA MET A 98 -15.67 15.90 5.43
C MET A 98 -15.81 16.18 3.94
N THR A 99 -16.94 16.71 3.51
CA THR A 99 -17.12 17.18 2.14
C THR A 99 -16.30 18.45 1.90
N MET A 100 -16.00 18.72 0.62
CA MET A 100 -15.29 19.94 0.25
C MET A 100 -16.02 21.22 0.68
N GLY A 101 -17.36 21.21 0.65
CA GLY A 101 -18.18 22.33 1.12
C GLY A 101 -18.09 22.56 2.63
N GLU A 102 -18.08 21.50 3.43
CA GLU A 102 -17.88 21.60 4.89
C GLU A 102 -16.50 22.13 5.23
N LEU A 103 -15.46 21.72 4.50
CA LEU A 103 -14.10 22.23 4.69
C LEU A 103 -13.97 23.70 4.30
N GLN A 104 -14.62 24.13 3.21
CA GLN A 104 -14.68 25.54 2.81
C GLN A 104 -15.41 26.40 3.85
N GLU A 105 -16.51 25.90 4.42
CA GLU A 105 -17.22 26.59 5.50
C GLU A 105 -16.38 26.67 6.78
N LEU A 106 -15.67 25.58 7.12
CA LEU A 106 -14.83 25.49 8.32
C LEU A 106 -13.62 26.43 8.26
N TRP A 107 -12.91 26.46 7.13
CA TRP A 107 -11.65 27.21 7.01
C TRP A 107 -11.81 28.60 6.40
N GLY A 108 -12.88 28.86 5.64
CA GLY A 108 -13.11 30.15 4.99
C GLY A 108 -11.90 30.61 4.17
N ASP A 109 -11.38 31.80 4.47
CA ASP A 109 -10.21 32.37 3.79
C ASP A 109 -8.93 31.52 3.95
N TYR A 110 -8.84 30.72 5.01
CA TYR A 110 -7.69 29.83 5.25
C TYR A 110 -7.71 28.56 4.40
N PHE A 111 -8.84 28.28 3.73
CA PHE A 111 -9.04 27.03 2.99
C PHE A 111 -7.93 26.76 1.97
N SER A 112 -7.56 27.75 1.17
CA SER A 112 -6.55 27.56 0.10
C SER A 112 -5.16 27.23 0.66
N GLU A 113 -4.79 27.78 1.82
CA GLU A 113 -3.50 27.49 2.45
C GLU A 113 -3.50 26.09 3.06
N ALA A 114 -4.57 25.74 3.78
CA ALA A 114 -4.75 24.41 4.35
C ALA A 114 -4.80 23.32 3.28
N GLU A 115 -5.52 23.56 2.19
CA GLU A 115 -5.59 22.66 1.03
C GLU A 115 -4.20 22.42 0.43
N GLY A 116 -3.43 23.49 0.21
CA GLY A 116 -2.08 23.40 -0.34
C GLY A 116 -1.16 22.53 0.52
N LYS A 117 -1.10 22.79 1.84
CA LYS A 117 -0.26 22.03 2.78
C LYS A 117 -0.60 20.55 2.80
N ILE A 118 -1.89 20.21 2.86
CA ILE A 118 -2.32 18.80 2.96
C ILE A 118 -2.11 18.09 1.62
N LYS A 119 -2.41 18.72 0.47
CA LYS A 119 -2.18 18.12 -0.85
C LYS A 119 -0.69 17.90 -1.13
N GLU A 120 0.17 18.82 -0.72
CA GLU A 120 1.61 18.64 -0.78
C GLU A 120 2.07 17.44 0.07
N ALA A 121 1.61 17.33 1.32
CA ALA A 121 1.92 16.18 2.18
C ALA A 121 1.41 14.83 1.62
N ILE A 122 0.24 14.83 0.99
CA ILE A 122 -0.31 13.65 0.29
C ILE A 122 0.61 13.24 -0.86
N GLN A 123 1.03 14.20 -1.68
CA GLN A 123 1.92 13.97 -2.82
C GLN A 123 3.30 13.49 -2.38
N GLU A 124 3.87 14.09 -1.34
CA GLU A 124 5.20 13.70 -0.84
C GLU A 124 5.22 12.30 -0.23
N THR A 125 4.07 11.82 0.25
CA THR A 125 3.89 10.46 0.79
C THR A 125 3.22 9.51 -0.20
N ASP A 126 3.27 9.81 -1.51
CA ASP A 126 2.56 9.02 -2.53
C ASP A 126 2.90 7.52 -2.47
N GLY A 127 1.84 6.72 -2.36
CA GLY A 127 1.91 5.27 -2.26
C GLY A 127 2.47 4.72 -0.94
N GLU A 128 2.88 5.56 0.01
CA GLU A 128 3.37 5.10 1.31
C GLU A 128 2.22 4.58 2.17
N THR A 129 2.41 3.38 2.71
CA THR A 129 1.42 2.65 3.52
C THR A 129 2.11 1.82 4.59
N LEU A 130 1.39 1.52 5.67
CA LEU A 130 1.86 0.65 6.74
C LEU A 130 1.29 -0.75 6.56
N GLN A 131 2.16 -1.76 6.56
CA GLN A 131 1.76 -3.15 6.36
C GLN A 131 2.42 -4.06 7.40
N TYR A 132 1.68 -5.07 7.83
CA TYR A 132 2.20 -6.14 8.68
C TYR A 132 1.81 -7.48 8.06
N ARG A 133 2.78 -8.39 7.90
CA ARG A 133 2.58 -9.68 7.20
C ARG A 133 1.94 -9.52 5.81
N ASN A 134 2.33 -8.47 5.07
CA ASN A 134 1.82 -8.14 3.73
C ASN A 134 0.32 -7.80 3.65
N HIS A 135 -0.29 -7.40 4.76
CA HIS A 135 -1.64 -6.83 4.79
C HIS A 135 -1.58 -5.39 5.31
N TYR A 136 -2.45 -4.52 4.80
CA TYR A 136 -2.61 -3.18 5.36
C TYR A 136 -3.05 -3.29 6.82
N ILE A 137 -2.37 -2.57 7.70
CA ILE A 137 -2.73 -2.61 9.13
C ILE A 137 -3.93 -1.72 9.42
N TYR A 138 -4.64 -2.01 10.49
CA TYR A 138 -5.42 -0.98 11.18
C TYR A 138 -4.46 -0.03 11.93
N ALA A 139 -4.20 1.14 11.36
CA ALA A 139 -3.32 2.16 11.91
C ALA A 139 -4.11 3.03 12.90
N ALA A 140 -4.28 2.55 14.13
CA ALA A 140 -4.95 3.29 15.19
C ALA A 140 -4.18 4.57 15.56
N TYR A 141 -4.91 5.67 15.75
CA TYR A 141 -4.36 6.96 16.20
C TYR A 141 -5.32 7.62 17.18
N HIS A 142 -4.81 8.61 17.91
CA HIS A 142 -5.58 9.38 18.89
C HIS A 142 -4.91 10.75 19.09
N ALA A 143 -5.71 11.75 19.46
CA ALA A 143 -5.23 13.13 19.55
C ALA A 143 -4.15 13.35 20.62
N VAL A 144 -4.34 12.77 21.82
CA VAL A 144 -3.44 12.99 22.96
C VAL A 144 -3.39 11.75 23.85
N SER A 145 -2.19 11.32 24.22
CA SER A 145 -1.96 10.24 25.18
C SER A 145 -1.74 10.77 26.61
N ALA A 146 -1.81 9.90 27.61
CA ALA A 146 -1.48 10.25 29.00
C ALA A 146 0.03 10.11 29.31
N GLY A 147 0.88 10.21 28.29
CA GLY A 147 2.34 10.01 28.36
C GLY A 147 2.82 8.64 27.87
N ASN A 148 1.91 7.72 27.57
CA ASN A 148 2.22 6.45 26.89
C ASN A 148 1.01 6.05 26.02
N THR A 149 1.25 5.32 24.93
CA THR A 149 0.20 4.62 24.19
C THR A 149 -0.17 3.30 24.88
N ARG A 150 -1.26 2.66 24.46
CA ARG A 150 -1.78 1.42 25.09
C ARG A 150 -1.48 0.20 24.23
N ASN A 151 -1.34 -0.95 24.88
CA ASN A 151 -1.39 -2.24 24.18
C ASN A 151 -2.84 -2.51 23.75
N ILE A 152 -3.02 -2.92 22.51
CA ILE A 152 -4.36 -3.24 21.98
C ILE A 152 -5.03 -4.40 22.72
N GLU A 153 -4.24 -5.36 23.22
CA GLU A 153 -4.67 -6.53 23.98
C GLU A 153 -5.36 -6.15 25.31
N GLU A 154 -5.09 -4.97 25.87
CA GLU A 154 -5.78 -4.46 27.06
C GLU A 154 -7.25 -4.11 26.78
N LEU A 155 -7.57 -3.76 25.53
CA LEU A 155 -8.93 -3.43 25.09
C LEU A 155 -9.60 -4.63 24.40
N TYR A 156 -8.82 -5.39 23.62
CA TYR A 156 -9.27 -6.51 22.82
C TYR A 156 -8.30 -7.70 23.00
N PRO A 157 -8.51 -8.54 24.02
CA PRO A 157 -7.57 -9.62 24.38
C PRO A 157 -7.26 -10.62 23.26
N ASP A 158 -8.20 -10.82 22.33
CA ASP A 158 -8.06 -11.76 21.22
C ASP A 158 -7.60 -11.09 19.91
N SER A 159 -7.14 -9.84 19.95
CA SER A 159 -6.68 -9.11 18.75
C SER A 159 -5.30 -9.58 18.28
N ASP A 160 -5.15 -9.88 16.98
CA ASP A 160 -3.85 -10.18 16.34
C ASP A 160 -3.25 -8.91 15.72
N MET A 161 -2.96 -7.91 16.56
CA MET A 161 -2.39 -6.62 16.15
C MET A 161 -1.10 -6.29 16.93
N PRO A 162 -0.03 -7.09 16.81
CA PRO A 162 1.19 -6.95 17.63
C PRO A 162 1.94 -5.63 17.43
N TYR A 163 1.66 -4.92 16.32
CA TYR A 163 2.20 -3.59 16.03
C TYR A 163 1.53 -2.48 16.86
N LEU A 164 0.39 -2.74 17.51
CA LEU A 164 -0.26 -1.81 18.46
C LEU A 164 0.16 -2.13 19.90
N SER A 165 1.45 -1.98 20.15
CA SER A 165 2.05 -2.09 21.48
C SER A 165 2.18 -0.71 22.15
N GLY A 166 2.08 -0.69 23.48
CA GLY A 166 2.28 0.51 24.27
C GLY A 166 3.73 1.01 24.19
N VAL A 167 3.90 2.30 23.88
CA VAL A 167 5.20 3.00 23.83
C VAL A 167 5.14 4.28 24.66
N ALA A 168 6.29 4.70 25.18
CA ALA A 168 6.49 5.90 26.00
C ALA A 168 6.93 7.11 25.17
#